data_AF-A0A940IQZ4-F1
#
_entry.id   AF-A0A940IQZ4-F1
#
_cell.length_a   1.000
_cell.length_b   1.000
_cell.length_c   1.000
_cell.angle_alpha   90.00
_cell.angle_beta   90.00
_cell.angle_gamma   90.00
#
_symmetry.space_group_name_H-M   'P 1'
#
loop_
_entity.id
_entity.type
_entity.pdbx_description
1 polymer ?
#
loop_
_entity_poly.entity_id
_entity_poly.type
_entity_poly.pdbx_seq_one_letter_code
_entity_poly.pdbx_strand_id
1 'polypeptide(L)'
;MRMLLLCAFGALVLASSAWAETKLTLRGGYSTSGSNYPYAYDELDQTLIDSGYGDGIYGYVGLSRKDLWGGYGGEISFSYNRITDSDNYSDGGRCSTLDVISLSHEFCMEGAETANATRFSQIRVLATRELPSSGVEVMGGLGVLDFSSVSRGMMFFPGELSAQRRETDYTGVGLVLGARKDFAISGATVLRFEGFAGVYTGDRDLNIDDVWTSEVGDLSRSDRQTVYSLDLTASVAVPIDRVLAGGAFEFGVAYTKLFNVMDTTNYNSVTRASIGETGSLDSDVDAFSVFVGLQIPL
;
A
#
# COMPACT_ATOMS: atom_id res chain seq x y z
N MET A 1 -0.69 29.02 3.08
CA MET A 1 -1.71 28.74 2.04
C MET A 1 -2.42 27.38 2.24
N ARG A 2 -2.65 26.96 3.51
CA ARG A 2 -3.18 25.63 3.88
C ARG A 2 -4.65 25.63 4.35
N MET A 3 -5.33 26.78 4.28
CA MET A 3 -6.64 26.97 4.92
C MET A 3 -7.76 27.36 3.94
N LEU A 4 -7.42 27.65 2.68
CA LEU A 4 -8.38 28.10 1.67
C LEU A 4 -9.03 26.97 0.86
N LEU A 5 -8.46 25.76 0.86
CA LEU A 5 -9.10 24.61 0.21
C LEU A 5 -10.24 24.03 1.06
N LEU A 6 -10.16 24.08 2.39
CA LEU A 6 -11.22 23.53 3.25
C LEU A 6 -12.53 24.34 3.18
N CYS A 7 -12.45 25.66 3.01
CA CYS A 7 -13.62 26.54 3.04
C CYS A 7 -14.46 26.48 1.75
N ALA A 8 -13.86 26.12 0.60
CA ALA A 8 -14.62 25.89 -0.64
C ALA A 8 -15.35 24.54 -0.61
N PHE A 9 -14.84 23.55 0.13
CA PHE A 9 -15.43 22.22 0.26
C PHE A 9 -16.53 22.14 1.33
N GLY A 10 -16.44 22.91 2.42
CA GLY A 10 -17.50 23.01 3.42
C GLY A 10 -18.81 23.59 2.87
N ALA A 11 -18.75 24.37 1.78
CA ALA A 11 -19.93 24.89 1.09
C ALA A 11 -20.57 23.89 0.11
N LEU A 12 -19.86 22.84 -0.31
CA LEU A 12 -20.35 21.87 -1.30
C LEU A 12 -21.19 20.74 -0.68
N VAL A 13 -21.01 20.46 0.61
CA VAL A 13 -21.69 19.36 1.32
C VAL A 13 -23.02 19.80 1.97
N LEU A 14 -23.28 21.10 2.12
CA LEU A 14 -24.41 21.60 2.93
C LEU A 14 -25.56 22.23 2.13
N ALA A 15 -25.58 22.11 0.81
CA ALA A 15 -26.67 22.67 -0.01
C ALA A 15 -27.34 21.61 -0.89
N SER A 16 -28.35 20.92 -0.34
CA SER A 16 -29.68 20.72 -0.94
C SER A 16 -30.37 19.48 -0.36
N SER A 17 -31.64 19.67 -0.03
CA SER A 17 -32.58 18.75 0.61
C SER A 17 -33.04 17.58 -0.27
N ALA A 18 -32.10 16.85 -0.88
CA ALA A 18 -32.37 15.57 -1.52
C ALA A 18 -31.16 14.65 -1.30
N TRP A 19 -31.15 13.94 -0.17
CA TRP A 19 -30.25 12.80 0.05
C TRP A 19 -30.55 11.63 -0.89
N ALA A 20 -31.72 11.64 -1.54
CA ALA A 20 -32.09 10.73 -2.60
C ALA A 20 -30.93 10.52 -3.59
N GLU A 21 -30.60 9.25 -3.84
CA GLU A 21 -29.52 8.79 -4.73
C GLU A 21 -28.09 8.96 -4.20
N THR A 22 -27.94 9.25 -2.91
CA THR A 22 -26.66 9.12 -2.21
C THR A 22 -26.47 7.70 -1.69
N LYS A 23 -25.26 7.18 -1.82
CA LYS A 23 -24.91 5.82 -1.41
C LYS A 23 -23.60 5.84 -0.62
N LEU A 24 -23.64 5.27 0.58
CA LEU A 24 -22.48 4.96 1.38
C LEU A 24 -22.07 3.50 1.13
N THR A 25 -20.81 3.28 0.81
CA THR A 25 -20.21 1.96 0.64
C THR A 25 -19.16 1.77 1.72
N LEU A 26 -19.29 0.69 2.48
CA LEU A 26 -18.34 0.28 3.51
C LEU A 26 -17.79 -1.08 3.12
N ARG A 27 -16.47 -1.26 3.13
CA ARG A 27 -15.83 -2.57 2.95
C ARG A 27 -14.79 -2.77 4.05
N GLY A 28 -14.74 -3.98 4.58
CA GLY A 28 -13.77 -4.42 5.56
C GLY A 28 -13.32 -5.83 5.22
N GLY A 29 -12.04 -6.10 5.36
CA GLY A 29 -11.49 -7.36 4.90
C GLY A 29 -10.12 -7.68 5.46
N TYR A 30 -9.67 -8.84 5.04
CA TYR A 30 -8.33 -9.34 5.26
C TYR A 30 -7.49 -9.04 4.02
N SER A 31 -6.22 -8.70 4.23
CA SER A 31 -5.25 -8.41 3.16
C SER A 31 -4.01 -9.28 3.34
N THR A 32 -3.38 -9.65 2.23
CA THR A 32 -2.06 -10.29 2.19
C THR A 32 -1.23 -9.64 1.09
N SER A 33 0.09 -9.52 1.27
CA SER A 33 1.00 -8.99 0.24
C SER A 33 2.13 -9.92 -0.06
N GLY A 34 2.61 -9.92 -1.30
CA GLY A 34 4.03 -10.15 -1.55
C GLY A 34 4.79 -8.83 -1.41
N SER A 35 5.81 -8.79 -0.57
CA SER A 35 6.83 -7.74 -0.67
C SER A 35 8.17 -8.42 -0.61
N ASN A 36 8.88 -8.43 -1.73
CA ASN A 36 10.24 -8.93 -1.78
C ASN A 36 11.17 -7.81 -1.29
N TYR A 37 11.24 -7.62 0.03
CA TYR A 37 12.17 -6.67 0.63
C TYR A 37 13.31 -7.43 1.28
N PRO A 38 14.52 -7.38 0.72
CA PRO A 38 15.66 -8.04 1.34
C PRO A 38 16.21 -7.20 2.49
N TYR A 39 16.29 -7.81 3.65
CA TYR A 39 16.79 -7.22 4.89
C TYR A 39 18.30 -7.32 5.00
N ALA A 40 18.88 -8.33 4.37
CA ALA A 40 20.29 -8.59 4.35
C ALA A 40 20.70 -9.26 3.04
N TYR A 41 21.88 -8.90 2.58
CA TYR A 41 22.59 -9.64 1.55
C TYR A 41 23.48 -10.64 2.27
N ASP A 42 23.18 -11.94 2.15
CA ASP A 42 24.11 -12.96 2.60
C ASP A 42 25.29 -12.97 1.61
N GLU A 43 26.42 -12.37 1.99
CA GLU A 43 27.64 -12.37 1.18
C GLU A 43 28.17 -13.80 0.91
N LEU A 44 27.71 -14.79 1.67
CA LEU A 44 28.17 -16.18 1.61
C LEU A 44 27.53 -16.98 0.47
N ASP A 45 26.23 -16.76 0.23
CA ASP A 45 25.44 -17.50 -0.76
C ASP A 45 24.90 -16.61 -1.89
N GLN A 46 25.15 -15.28 -1.84
CA GLN A 46 24.49 -14.28 -2.70
C GLN A 46 22.96 -14.36 -2.65
N THR A 47 22.41 -14.91 -1.55
CA THR A 47 20.98 -15.07 -1.36
C THR A 47 20.45 -13.94 -0.51
N LEU A 48 19.35 -13.37 -0.99
CA LEU A 48 18.60 -12.33 -0.31
C LEU A 48 17.80 -12.97 0.82
N ILE A 49 17.96 -12.47 2.05
CA ILE A 49 17.05 -12.81 3.14
C ILE A 49 15.81 -11.93 2.97
N ASP A 50 14.76 -12.54 2.43
CA ASP A 50 13.49 -11.88 2.12
C ASP A 50 12.47 -12.11 3.24
N SER A 51 11.62 -11.12 3.51
CA SER A 51 10.41 -11.36 4.31
C SER A 51 9.33 -11.97 3.41
N GLY A 52 8.60 -12.95 3.92
CA GLY A 52 7.59 -13.65 3.15
C GLY A 52 6.30 -12.83 2.92
N TYR A 53 5.23 -13.57 2.67
CA TYR A 53 3.90 -12.99 2.51
C TYR A 53 3.36 -12.50 3.85
N GLY A 54 3.19 -11.18 3.98
CA GLY A 54 2.58 -10.58 5.17
C GLY A 54 1.06 -10.65 5.17
N ASP A 55 0.47 -10.54 6.35
CA ASP A 55 -0.97 -10.56 6.59
C ASP A 55 -1.45 -9.24 7.20
N GLY A 56 -2.72 -8.92 6.96
CA GLY A 56 -3.17 -7.55 7.15
C GLY A 56 -4.67 -7.32 7.11
N ILE A 57 -5.03 -6.05 7.20
CA ILE A 57 -6.40 -5.56 7.13
C ILE A 57 -6.59 -4.66 5.92
N TYR A 58 -7.78 -4.77 5.34
CA TYR A 58 -8.29 -3.91 4.28
C TYR A 58 -9.51 -3.15 4.77
N GLY A 59 -9.57 -1.85 4.45
CA GLY A 59 -10.72 -1.00 4.71
C GLY A 59 -11.01 -0.08 3.54
N TYR A 60 -12.29 0.14 3.27
CA TYR A 60 -12.75 1.15 2.32
C TYR A 60 -14.04 1.80 2.79
N VAL A 61 -14.13 3.11 2.62
CA VAL A 61 -15.33 3.92 2.82
C VAL A 61 -15.51 4.81 1.61
N GLY A 62 -16.67 4.76 0.97
CA GLY A 62 -16.99 5.57 -0.20
C GLY A 62 -18.35 6.22 -0.06
N LEU A 63 -18.44 7.50 -0.35
CA LEU A 63 -19.69 8.23 -0.49
C LEU A 63 -19.85 8.61 -1.97
N SER A 64 -20.85 8.06 -2.63
CA SER A 64 -21.16 8.38 -4.02
C SER A 64 -22.54 9.01 -4.14
N ARG A 65 -22.68 9.97 -5.04
CA ARG A 65 -23.97 10.58 -5.38
C ARG A 65 -24.11 10.69 -6.88
N LYS A 66 -25.28 10.29 -7.39
CA LYS A 66 -25.64 10.48 -8.79
C LYS A 66 -26.11 11.92 -9.04
N ASP A 67 -25.90 12.39 -10.27
CA ASP A 67 -26.48 13.63 -10.80
C ASP A 67 -26.26 14.90 -9.95
N LEU A 68 -25.01 15.16 -9.58
CA LEU A 68 -24.60 16.43 -8.96
C LEU A 68 -24.67 17.61 -9.94
N TRP A 69 -24.21 17.42 -11.18
CA TRP A 69 -24.06 18.50 -12.17
C TRP A 69 -24.46 18.06 -13.58
N GLY A 70 -25.75 18.06 -13.89
CA GLY A 70 -26.21 17.91 -15.28
C GLY A 70 -25.75 16.61 -15.97
N GLY A 71 -25.89 15.47 -15.27
CA GLY A 71 -25.50 14.14 -15.76
C GLY A 71 -24.13 13.64 -15.30
N TYR A 72 -23.46 14.39 -14.41
CA TYR A 72 -22.25 13.95 -13.70
C TYR A 72 -22.58 13.67 -12.23
N GLY A 73 -22.12 12.51 -11.74
CA GLY A 73 -22.10 12.17 -10.33
C GLY A 73 -20.77 12.55 -9.67
N GLY A 74 -20.63 12.21 -8.40
CA GLY A 74 -19.39 12.39 -7.64
C GLY A 74 -19.18 11.28 -6.63
N GLU A 75 -17.92 10.92 -6.40
CA GLU A 75 -17.50 9.97 -5.38
C GLU A 75 -16.37 10.56 -4.54
N ILE A 76 -16.48 10.47 -3.22
CA ILE A 76 -15.38 10.67 -2.28
C ILE A 76 -15.12 9.33 -1.61
N SER A 77 -13.88 8.84 -1.67
CA SER A 77 -13.53 7.57 -1.06
C SER A 77 -12.22 7.61 -0.30
N PHE A 78 -12.13 6.74 0.70
CA PHE A 78 -10.95 6.45 1.49
C PHE A 78 -10.71 4.95 1.45
N SER A 79 -9.50 4.53 1.07
CA SER A 79 -9.03 3.15 1.21
C SER A 79 -7.82 3.08 2.14
N TYR A 80 -7.67 1.96 2.83
CA TYR A 80 -6.59 1.69 3.75
C TYR A 80 -6.20 0.21 3.66
N ASN A 81 -4.89 -0.05 3.61
CA ASN A 81 -4.33 -1.36 3.86
C ASN A 81 -3.22 -1.23 4.90
N ARG A 82 -3.13 -2.23 5.76
CA ARG A 82 -1.97 -2.46 6.64
C ARG A 82 -1.64 -3.91 6.60
N ILE A 83 -0.39 -4.21 6.30
CA ILE A 83 0.15 -5.54 6.17
C ILE A 83 1.38 -5.61 7.08
N THR A 84 1.45 -6.68 7.86
CA THR A 84 2.57 -6.94 8.75
C THR A 84 3.09 -8.33 8.49
N ASP A 85 4.39 -8.45 8.47
CA ASP A 85 5.07 -9.73 8.41
C ASP A 85 6.16 -9.81 9.47
N SER A 86 6.49 -11.03 9.88
CA SER A 86 7.65 -11.30 10.70
C SER A 86 8.16 -12.68 10.39
N ASP A 87 9.46 -12.80 10.13
CA ASP A 87 10.12 -14.08 9.95
C ASP A 87 11.26 -14.24 10.95
N ASN A 88 11.42 -15.46 11.44
CA ASN A 88 12.49 -15.85 12.35
C ASN A 88 13.33 -16.91 11.66
N TYR A 89 14.44 -16.47 11.09
CA TYR A 89 15.41 -17.36 10.49
C TYR A 89 16.37 -17.89 11.55
N SER A 90 16.26 -19.19 11.86
CA SER A 90 17.20 -19.90 12.71
C SER A 90 17.84 -21.03 11.91
N ASP A 91 19.02 -20.80 11.35
CA ASP A 91 19.78 -21.84 10.66
C ASP A 91 21.10 -22.00 11.41
N GLY A 92 21.32 -23.19 11.98
CA GLY A 92 22.27 -23.45 13.06
C GLY A 92 23.74 -23.14 12.73
N GLY A 93 24.13 -21.87 12.85
CA GLY A 93 25.51 -21.41 12.84
C GLY A 93 26.18 -21.53 11.48
N ARG A 94 25.72 -20.75 10.49
CA ARG A 94 26.46 -20.60 9.22
C ARG A 94 27.66 -19.69 9.46
N CYS A 95 28.85 -20.30 9.45
CA CYS A 95 30.12 -19.64 9.67
C CYS A 95 30.85 -19.37 8.36
N SER A 96 31.49 -18.21 8.27
CA SER A 96 32.39 -17.87 7.17
C SER A 96 33.72 -17.39 7.69
N THR A 97 34.80 -17.75 7.00
CA THR A 97 36.14 -17.31 7.34
C THR A 97 36.54 -16.19 6.38
N LEU A 98 36.69 -14.97 6.88
CA LEU A 98 37.23 -13.87 6.09
C LEU A 98 38.74 -13.80 6.33
N ASP A 99 39.53 -14.17 5.32
CA ASP A 99 40.98 -14.07 5.35
C ASP A 99 41.43 -12.67 4.89
N VAL A 100 41.66 -11.76 5.84
CA VAL A 100 42.31 -10.47 5.57
C VAL A 100 43.64 -10.44 6.31
N ILE A 101 44.74 -10.41 5.53
CA ILE A 101 46.11 -10.19 6.02
C ILE A 101 46.47 -11.15 7.19
N SER A 102 46.38 -12.46 6.95
CA SER A 102 46.84 -13.53 7.86
C SER A 102 46.13 -13.62 9.24
N LEU A 103 44.96 -12.99 9.40
CA LEU A 103 44.08 -13.21 10.54
C LEU A 103 42.76 -13.79 10.03
N SER A 104 42.54 -15.08 10.27
CA SER A 104 41.26 -15.75 10.00
C SER A 104 40.26 -15.36 11.09
N HIS A 105 39.29 -14.50 10.78
CA HIS A 105 38.13 -14.30 11.65
C HIS A 105 36.95 -15.11 11.12
N GLU A 106 36.35 -15.89 12.01
CA GLU A 106 35.16 -16.69 11.72
C GLU A 106 33.93 -15.88 12.11
N PHE A 107 33.17 -15.43 11.12
CA PHE A 107 31.90 -14.73 11.32
C PHE A 107 30.77 -15.74 11.17
N CYS A 108 30.14 -16.10 12.29
CA CYS A 108 29.02 -17.04 12.31
C CYS A 108 27.70 -16.31 12.56
N MET A 109 26.78 -16.32 11.61
CA MET A 109 25.42 -15.86 11.88
C MET A 109 24.68 -16.95 12.67
N GLU A 110 24.25 -16.62 13.89
CA GLU A 110 23.51 -17.53 14.78
C GLU A 110 22.00 -17.52 14.47
N GLY A 111 21.51 -16.44 13.86
CA GLY A 111 20.13 -16.29 13.40
C GLY A 111 19.84 -14.87 12.89
N ALA A 112 18.64 -14.69 12.33
CA ALA A 112 18.10 -13.39 11.97
C ALA A 112 16.61 -13.30 12.28
N GLU A 113 16.17 -12.18 12.85
CA GLU A 113 14.75 -11.86 13.03
C GLU A 113 14.42 -10.67 12.12
N THR A 114 13.40 -10.81 11.28
CA THR A 114 12.91 -9.74 10.41
C THR A 114 11.46 -9.42 10.75
N ALA A 115 11.11 -8.14 10.70
CA ALA A 115 9.74 -7.68 10.84
C ALA A 115 9.46 -6.56 9.84
N ASN A 116 8.36 -6.68 9.10
CA ASN A 116 7.85 -5.67 8.20
C ASN A 116 6.50 -5.15 8.68
N ALA A 117 6.30 -3.84 8.58
CA ALA A 117 4.99 -3.24 8.68
C ALA A 117 4.82 -2.23 7.55
N THR A 118 4.06 -2.62 6.53
CA THR A 118 3.70 -1.76 5.41
C THR A 118 2.25 -1.29 5.57
N ARG A 119 2.02 0.01 5.41
CA ARG A 119 0.68 0.61 5.37
C ARG A 119 0.59 1.58 4.22
N PHE A 120 -0.60 1.65 3.63
CA PHE A 120 -0.89 2.68 2.65
C PHE A 120 -2.37 3.03 2.67
N SER A 121 -2.65 4.28 2.34
CA SER A 121 -4.00 4.79 2.29
C SER A 121 -4.17 5.76 1.13
N GLN A 122 -5.38 5.81 0.59
CA GLN A 122 -5.71 6.75 -0.48
C GLN A 122 -7.02 7.46 -0.19
N ILE A 123 -7.02 8.78 -0.33
CA ILE A 123 -8.23 9.58 -0.37
C ILE A 123 -8.44 10.01 -1.80
N ARG A 124 -9.65 9.84 -2.34
CA ARG A 124 -10.00 10.21 -3.72
C ARG A 124 -11.24 11.07 -3.76
N VAL A 125 -11.24 12.03 -4.67
CA VAL A 125 -12.41 12.85 -5.01
C VAL A 125 -12.57 12.80 -6.53
N LEU A 126 -13.62 12.15 -6.98
CA LEU A 126 -13.82 11.77 -8.38
C LEU A 126 -15.14 12.34 -8.89
N ALA A 127 -15.11 12.92 -10.09
CA ALA A 127 -16.32 13.09 -10.89
C ALA A 127 -16.64 11.76 -11.57
N THR A 128 -17.92 11.41 -11.66
CA THR A 128 -18.36 10.16 -12.28
C THR A 128 -19.35 10.42 -13.39
N ARG A 129 -19.36 9.54 -14.40
CA ARG A 129 -20.32 9.61 -15.51
C ARG A 129 -20.58 8.23 -16.06
N GLU A 130 -21.85 7.88 -16.20
CA GLU A 130 -22.24 6.67 -16.91
C GLU A 130 -22.20 6.91 -18.42
N LEU A 131 -21.52 6.01 -19.15
CA LEU A 131 -21.48 6.02 -20.61
C LEU A 131 -22.75 5.36 -21.17
N PRO A 132 -23.61 6.10 -21.91
CA PRO A 132 -24.93 5.62 -22.30
C PRO A 132 -24.95 4.32 -23.12
N SER A 133 -23.90 4.07 -23.91
CA SER A 133 -23.85 2.93 -24.83
C SER A 133 -23.30 1.64 -24.21
N SER A 134 -22.57 1.74 -23.09
CA SER A 134 -21.88 0.60 -22.48
C SER A 134 -22.35 0.33 -21.05
N GLY A 135 -23.05 1.27 -20.40
CA GLY A 135 -23.39 1.22 -18.99
C GLY A 135 -22.15 1.07 -18.10
N VAL A 136 -20.99 1.55 -18.58
CA VAL A 136 -19.75 1.66 -17.81
C VAL A 136 -19.75 3.05 -17.18
N GLU A 137 -19.54 3.12 -15.87
CA GLU A 137 -19.28 4.37 -15.17
C GLU A 137 -17.80 4.68 -15.30
N VAL A 138 -17.46 5.81 -15.90
CA VAL A 138 -16.10 6.35 -15.91
C VAL A 138 -15.93 7.36 -14.79
N MET A 139 -14.75 7.37 -14.19
CA MET A 139 -14.44 8.16 -13.01
C MET A 139 -13.10 8.86 -13.19
N GLY A 140 -13.00 10.11 -12.75
CA GLY A 140 -11.75 10.86 -12.85
C GLY A 140 -11.69 12.00 -11.86
N GLY A 141 -10.51 12.26 -11.30
CA GLY A 141 -10.33 13.35 -10.36
C GLY A 141 -8.98 13.34 -9.68
N LEU A 142 -8.98 13.76 -8.42
CA LEU A 142 -7.77 13.96 -7.62
C LEU A 142 -7.69 12.91 -6.51
N GLY A 143 -6.46 12.57 -6.14
CA GLY A 143 -6.20 11.69 -5.01
C GLY A 143 -5.02 12.18 -4.17
N VAL A 144 -5.01 11.74 -2.92
CA VAL A 144 -3.86 11.81 -2.01
C VAL A 144 -3.47 10.37 -1.69
N LEU A 145 -2.20 10.03 -1.84
CA LEU A 145 -1.63 8.75 -1.47
C LEU A 145 -0.69 8.97 -0.29
N ASP A 146 -0.90 8.18 0.75
CA ASP A 146 0.00 8.08 1.89
C ASP A 146 0.51 6.64 1.98
N PHE A 147 1.81 6.48 2.17
CA PHE A 147 2.49 5.20 2.29
C PHE A 147 3.53 5.28 3.39
N SER A 148 3.70 4.18 4.10
CA SER A 148 4.70 4.07 5.15
C SER A 148 5.07 2.59 5.31
N SER A 149 6.37 2.30 5.28
CA SER A 149 6.91 0.97 5.46
C SER A 149 8.02 1.00 6.48
N VAL A 150 7.92 0.15 7.50
CA VAL A 150 8.95 -0.02 8.52
C VAL A 150 9.45 -1.44 8.45
N SER A 151 10.71 -1.58 8.05
CA SER A 151 11.47 -2.81 8.05
C SER A 151 12.42 -2.80 9.25
N ARG A 152 12.47 -3.90 9.99
CA ARG A 152 13.43 -4.14 11.06
C ARG A 152 14.10 -5.48 10.80
N GLY A 153 15.43 -5.50 10.83
CA GLY A 153 16.24 -6.71 10.81
C GLY A 153 17.15 -6.73 12.03
N MET A 154 17.20 -7.85 12.72
CA MET A 154 18.20 -8.14 13.74
C MET A 154 19.02 -9.34 13.30
N MET A 155 20.33 -9.19 13.22
CA MET A 155 21.27 -10.27 12.92
C MET A 155 22.11 -10.55 14.16
N PHE A 156 22.19 -11.83 14.51
CA PHE A 156 22.94 -12.30 15.68
C PHE A 156 24.27 -12.88 15.23
N PHE A 157 25.37 -12.27 15.69
CA PHE A 157 26.73 -12.76 15.52
C PHE A 157 27.31 -13.15 16.89
N PRO A 158 28.38 -13.96 16.97
CA PRO A 158 28.86 -14.49 18.23
C PRO A 158 29.51 -13.36 19.03
N GLY A 159 28.81 -12.87 20.07
CA GLY A 159 29.24 -11.73 20.88
C GLY A 159 28.86 -10.35 20.32
N GLU A 160 28.15 -10.26 19.20
CA GLU A 160 27.74 -9.00 18.56
C GLU A 160 26.27 -9.04 18.09
N LEU A 161 25.56 -7.91 18.24
CA LEU A 161 24.20 -7.72 17.73
C LEU A 161 24.25 -6.63 16.66
N SER A 162 23.76 -6.95 15.46
CA SER A 162 23.47 -5.94 14.43
C SER A 162 21.97 -5.76 14.34
N ALA A 163 21.51 -4.52 14.46
CA ALA A 163 20.11 -4.18 14.28
C ALA A 163 20.00 -3.04 13.28
N GLN A 164 19.20 -3.24 12.26
CA GLN A 164 18.90 -2.24 11.24
C GLN A 164 17.40 -1.99 11.24
N ARG A 165 17.05 -0.70 11.27
CA ARG A 165 15.68 -0.25 11.04
C ARG A 165 15.67 0.67 9.83
N ARG A 166 14.82 0.36 8.86
CA ARG A 166 14.58 1.18 7.68
C ARG A 166 13.11 1.61 7.66
N GLU A 167 12.88 2.90 7.55
CA GLU A 167 11.56 3.48 7.47
C GLU A 167 11.46 4.32 6.20
N THR A 168 10.54 3.94 5.30
CA THR A 168 10.19 4.72 4.12
C THR A 168 8.79 5.28 4.30
N ASP A 169 8.66 6.60 4.30
CA ASP A 169 7.38 7.29 4.26
C ASP A 169 7.22 8.01 2.93
N TYR A 170 6.00 8.08 2.41
CA TYR A 170 5.66 8.84 1.22
C TYR A 170 4.30 9.48 1.36
N THR A 171 4.19 10.75 0.96
CA THR A 171 2.91 11.42 0.78
C THR A 171 2.89 12.19 -0.53
N GLY A 172 1.90 11.93 -1.37
CA GLY A 172 1.77 12.55 -2.69
C GLY A 172 0.35 12.92 -3.06
N VAL A 173 0.24 13.87 -3.98
CA VAL A 173 -1.05 14.27 -4.59
C VAL A 173 -1.00 13.92 -6.07
N GLY A 174 -2.11 13.44 -6.59
CA GLY A 174 -2.16 12.82 -7.90
C GLY A 174 -3.46 12.97 -8.65
N LEU A 175 -3.42 12.54 -9.91
CA LEU A 175 -4.59 12.32 -10.73
C LEU A 175 -4.98 10.84 -10.65
N VAL A 176 -6.28 10.58 -10.57
CA VAL A 176 -6.83 9.23 -10.54
C VAL A 176 -7.87 9.11 -11.63
N LEU A 177 -7.80 8.03 -12.39
CA LEU A 177 -8.79 7.63 -13.38
C LEU A 177 -9.30 6.24 -13.04
N GLY A 178 -10.56 5.97 -13.34
CA GLY A 178 -11.12 4.65 -13.12
C GLY A 178 -12.36 4.37 -13.92
N ALA A 179 -12.80 3.13 -13.82
CA ALA A 179 -14.04 2.67 -14.41
C ALA A 179 -14.70 1.64 -13.49
N ARG A 180 -16.03 1.64 -13.48
CA ARG A 180 -16.88 0.67 -12.79
C ARG A 180 -17.88 0.10 -13.78
N LYS A 181 -18.11 -1.21 -13.72
CA LYS A 181 -19.15 -1.89 -14.48
C LYS A 181 -19.88 -2.91 -13.63
N ASP A 182 -21.20 -2.81 -13.68
CA ASP A 182 -22.13 -3.75 -13.05
C ASP A 182 -22.74 -4.68 -14.12
N PHE A 183 -22.76 -5.97 -13.82
CA PHE A 183 -23.33 -7.05 -14.61
C PHE A 183 -24.42 -7.75 -13.79
N ALA A 184 -25.63 -7.81 -14.32
CA ALA A 184 -26.70 -8.60 -13.69
C ALA A 184 -26.39 -10.09 -13.85
N ILE A 185 -26.42 -10.84 -12.74
CA ILE A 185 -26.22 -12.30 -12.76
C ILE A 185 -27.58 -13.01 -12.78
N SER A 186 -28.38 -12.79 -11.73
CA SER A 186 -29.72 -13.35 -11.59
C SER A 186 -30.51 -12.58 -10.54
N GLY A 187 -31.81 -12.37 -10.77
CA GLY A 187 -32.63 -11.52 -9.91
C GLY A 187 -32.06 -10.10 -9.80
N ALA A 188 -31.89 -9.62 -8.57
CA ALA A 188 -31.27 -8.32 -8.28
C ALA A 188 -29.80 -8.44 -7.81
N THR A 189 -29.18 -9.61 -7.96
CA THR A 189 -27.75 -9.81 -7.68
C THR A 189 -26.88 -9.27 -8.83
N VAL A 190 -25.84 -8.52 -8.47
CA VAL A 190 -24.95 -7.83 -9.40
C VAL A 190 -23.51 -8.30 -9.19
N LEU A 191 -22.82 -8.66 -10.28
CA LEU A 191 -21.36 -8.77 -10.33
C LEU A 191 -20.79 -7.41 -10.72
N ARG A 192 -19.88 -6.88 -9.93
CA ARG A 192 -19.27 -5.58 -10.11
C ARG A 192 -17.78 -5.71 -10.33
N PHE A 193 -17.27 -4.98 -11.31
CA PHE A 193 -15.85 -4.77 -11.52
C PHE A 193 -15.55 -3.27 -11.43
N GLU A 194 -14.54 -2.94 -10.64
CA GLU A 194 -14.02 -1.58 -10.49
C GLU A 194 -12.51 -1.61 -10.73
N GLY A 195 -11.99 -0.60 -11.42
CA GLY A 195 -10.57 -0.45 -11.66
C GLY A 195 -10.16 1.02 -11.58
N PHE A 196 -9.06 1.32 -10.91
CA PHE A 196 -8.50 2.66 -10.78
C PHE A 196 -7.01 2.64 -11.05
N ALA A 197 -6.53 3.66 -11.75
CA ALA A 197 -5.12 3.94 -11.95
C ALA A 197 -4.82 5.35 -11.46
N GLY A 198 -3.76 5.51 -10.68
CA GLY A 198 -3.33 6.78 -10.11
C GLY A 198 -1.89 7.11 -10.47
N VAL A 199 -1.60 8.40 -10.63
CA VAL A 199 -0.24 8.94 -10.71
C VAL A 199 -0.10 10.02 -9.65
N TYR A 200 0.77 9.80 -8.67
CA TYR A 200 0.98 10.67 -7.53
C TYR A 200 2.39 11.21 -7.56
N THR A 201 2.56 12.51 -7.36
CA THR A 201 3.87 13.10 -7.13
C THR A 201 3.92 13.64 -5.71
N GLY A 202 4.96 13.27 -4.99
CA GLY A 202 5.07 13.52 -3.56
C GLY A 202 6.48 13.49 -3.05
N ASP A 203 6.62 13.74 -1.77
CA ASP A 203 7.88 13.63 -1.05
C ASP A 203 7.97 12.22 -0.45
N ARG A 204 9.14 11.61 -0.58
CA ARG A 204 9.50 10.33 0.02
C ARG A 204 10.66 10.58 0.99
N ASP A 205 10.48 10.13 2.22
CA ASP A 205 11.47 10.21 3.27
C ASP A 205 11.95 8.79 3.61
N LEU A 206 13.27 8.61 3.65
CA LEU A 206 13.93 7.39 4.07
C LEU A 206 14.73 7.69 5.34
N ASN A 207 14.49 6.93 6.40
CA ASN A 207 15.28 6.95 7.62
C ASN A 207 15.88 5.57 7.85
N ILE A 208 17.19 5.53 8.13
CA ILE A 208 17.91 4.31 8.46
C ILE A 208 18.61 4.51 9.81
N ASP A 209 18.22 3.67 10.77
CA ASP A 209 18.90 3.52 12.05
C ASP A 209 19.73 2.22 11.99
N ASP A 210 21.05 2.31 12.07
CA ASP A 210 21.96 1.15 12.08
C ASP A 210 22.76 1.11 13.38
N VAL A 211 22.62 0.02 14.13
CA VAL A 211 23.24 -0.14 15.46
C VAL A 211 24.64 -0.75 15.36
N TRP A 212 25.10 -1.21 14.18
CA TRP A 212 26.32 -2.01 14.11
C TRP A 212 27.63 -1.20 14.20
N THR A 213 27.62 0.12 13.98
CA THR A 213 28.86 0.90 14.05
C THR A 213 28.61 2.27 14.66
N SER A 214 29.39 2.61 15.69
CA SER A 214 29.51 3.96 16.26
C SER A 214 29.97 5.04 15.25
N GLU A 215 30.03 4.73 13.95
CA GLU A 215 30.57 5.55 12.88
C GLU A 215 29.55 5.92 11.81
N VAL A 216 28.37 5.28 11.78
CA VAL A 216 27.33 5.53 10.79
C VAL A 216 26.09 6.02 11.54
N GLY A 217 26.10 7.31 11.89
CA GLY A 217 24.94 7.95 12.52
C GLY A 217 23.70 7.88 11.63
N ASP A 218 22.53 8.15 12.23
CA ASP A 218 21.22 8.19 11.58
C ASP A 218 21.29 8.78 10.16
N LEU A 219 20.98 7.96 9.15
CA LEU A 219 20.91 8.42 7.77
C LEU A 219 19.46 8.78 7.44
N SER A 220 19.25 10.03 7.06
CA SER A 220 17.96 10.51 6.57
C SER A 220 18.11 11.10 5.17
N ARG A 221 17.22 10.71 4.26
CA ARG A 221 17.16 11.23 2.89
C ARG A 221 15.71 11.57 2.55
N SER A 222 15.51 12.72 1.95
CA SER A 222 14.25 13.12 1.35
C SER A 222 14.44 13.31 -0.15
N ASP A 223 13.56 12.72 -0.95
CA ASP A 223 13.48 13.00 -2.38
C ASP A 223 12.05 13.12 -2.88
N ARG A 224 11.89 13.74 -4.05
CA ARG A 224 10.58 13.87 -4.69
C ARG A 224 10.41 12.73 -5.67
N GLN A 225 9.36 11.94 -5.52
CA GLN A 225 9.11 10.79 -6.37
C GLN A 225 7.70 10.75 -6.95
N THR A 226 7.58 10.11 -8.11
CA THR A 226 6.32 9.75 -8.76
C THR A 226 6.00 8.29 -8.49
N VAL A 227 4.86 8.07 -7.84
CA VAL A 227 4.32 6.75 -7.51
C VAL A 227 3.09 6.49 -8.36
N TYR A 228 3.00 5.28 -8.91
CA TYR A 228 1.82 4.84 -9.65
C TYR A 228 1.00 3.90 -8.79
N SER A 229 -0.32 3.97 -8.89
CA SER A 229 -1.20 2.98 -8.26
C SER A 229 -2.06 2.29 -9.31
N LEU A 230 -2.33 1.01 -9.07
CA LEU A 230 -3.33 0.22 -9.77
C LEU A 230 -4.20 -0.47 -8.72
N ASP A 231 -5.49 -0.22 -8.75
CA ASP A 231 -6.46 -0.87 -7.86
C ASP A 231 -7.52 -1.56 -8.71
N LEU A 232 -7.72 -2.85 -8.48
CA LEU A 232 -8.72 -3.66 -9.15
C LEU A 232 -9.62 -4.28 -8.09
N THR A 233 -10.91 -4.30 -8.33
CA THR A 233 -11.88 -4.90 -7.42
C THR A 233 -12.92 -5.66 -8.21
N ALA A 234 -13.19 -6.89 -7.79
CA ALA A 234 -14.28 -7.71 -8.30
C ALA A 234 -15.15 -8.14 -7.14
N SER A 235 -16.45 -7.90 -7.22
CA SER A 235 -17.36 -8.19 -6.11
C SER A 235 -18.73 -8.58 -6.58
N VAL A 236 -19.46 -9.27 -5.70
CA VAL A 236 -20.86 -9.60 -5.90
C VAL A 236 -21.67 -8.87 -4.85
N ALA A 237 -22.65 -8.10 -5.30
CA ALA A 237 -23.60 -7.40 -4.46
C ALA A 237 -24.95 -8.14 -4.48
N VAL A 238 -25.42 -8.50 -3.29
CA VAL A 238 -26.70 -9.17 -3.05
C VAL A 238 -27.63 -8.20 -2.32
N PRO A 239 -28.84 -7.95 -2.83
CA PRO A 239 -29.80 -7.06 -2.19
C PRO A 239 -30.22 -7.63 -0.83
N ILE A 240 -30.32 -6.76 0.17
CA ILE A 240 -30.74 -7.10 1.54
C ILE A 240 -31.96 -6.28 1.96
N ASP A 241 -32.89 -6.05 1.03
CA ASP A 241 -34.07 -5.18 1.21
C ASP A 241 -34.91 -5.49 2.47
N ARG A 242 -34.86 -6.72 2.97
CA ARG A 242 -35.54 -7.13 4.21
C ARG A 242 -34.91 -6.56 5.48
N VAL A 243 -33.63 -6.19 5.42
CA VAL A 243 -32.84 -5.66 6.55
C VAL A 243 -32.59 -4.15 6.35
N LEU A 244 -32.30 -3.75 5.12
CA LEU A 244 -32.01 -2.39 4.74
C LEU A 244 -32.63 -2.14 3.37
N ALA A 245 -33.71 -1.36 3.32
CA ALA A 245 -34.42 -1.07 2.09
C ALA A 245 -33.50 -0.40 1.06
N GLY A 246 -33.36 -0.99 -0.13
CA GLY A 246 -32.44 -0.51 -1.18
C GLY A 246 -30.96 -0.76 -0.87
N GLY A 247 -30.64 -1.47 0.21
CA GLY A 247 -29.29 -1.83 0.60
C GLY A 247 -28.82 -3.13 -0.04
N ALA A 248 -27.50 -3.28 -0.13
CA ALA A 248 -26.89 -4.52 -0.61
C ALA A 248 -25.73 -4.95 0.29
N PHE A 249 -25.61 -6.24 0.52
CA PHE A 249 -24.43 -6.87 1.07
C PHE A 249 -23.47 -7.21 -0.07
N GLU A 250 -22.18 -6.94 0.11
CA GLU A 250 -21.15 -7.12 -0.91
C GLU A 250 -20.10 -8.11 -0.39
N PHE A 251 -19.61 -9.00 -1.25
CA PHE A 251 -18.42 -9.80 -0.98
C PHE A 251 -17.53 -9.77 -2.22
N GLY A 252 -16.21 -9.74 -2.03
CA GLY A 252 -15.33 -9.61 -3.18
C GLY A 252 -13.86 -9.74 -2.85
N VAL A 253 -13.08 -9.51 -3.90
CA VAL A 253 -11.62 -9.46 -3.87
C VAL A 253 -11.15 -8.13 -4.42
N ALA A 254 -10.09 -7.60 -3.82
CA ALA A 254 -9.41 -6.41 -4.27
C ALA A 254 -7.92 -6.70 -4.45
N TYR A 255 -7.32 -6.06 -5.43
CA TYR A 255 -5.88 -6.09 -5.67
C TYR A 255 -5.40 -4.65 -5.80
N THR A 256 -4.42 -4.27 -4.99
CA THR A 256 -3.74 -2.98 -5.09
C THR A 256 -2.28 -3.23 -5.42
N LYS A 257 -1.74 -2.52 -6.40
CA LYS A 257 -0.30 -2.43 -6.65
C LYS A 257 0.14 -0.97 -6.64
N LEU A 258 1.15 -0.66 -5.85
CA LEU A 258 1.87 0.61 -5.84
C LEU A 258 3.23 0.39 -6.50
N PHE A 259 3.63 1.28 -7.39
CA PHE A 259 4.91 1.20 -8.08
C PHE A 259 5.84 2.32 -7.66
N ASN A 260 7.13 2.02 -7.52
CA ASN A 260 8.17 2.99 -7.13
C ASN A 260 7.92 3.69 -5.78
N VAL A 261 7.29 2.99 -4.84
CA VAL A 261 6.88 3.59 -3.55
C VAL A 261 7.94 3.39 -2.46
N MET A 262 8.67 2.28 -2.49
CA MET A 262 9.76 2.03 -1.54
C MET A 262 11.09 2.59 -2.05
N ASP A 263 11.96 2.99 -1.13
CA ASP A 263 13.39 3.14 -1.44
C ASP A 263 14.11 1.81 -1.15
N THR A 264 14.58 1.16 -2.22
CA THR A 264 15.33 -0.11 -2.17
C THR A 264 16.82 0.08 -2.36
N THR A 265 17.31 1.33 -2.36
CA THR A 265 18.74 1.64 -2.45
C THR A 265 19.48 0.98 -1.29
N ASN A 266 20.48 0.15 -1.58
CA ASN A 266 21.27 -0.51 -0.55
C ASN A 266 22.33 0.43 0.00
N TYR A 267 22.16 0.86 1.25
CA TYR A 267 23.11 1.67 2.00
C TYR A 267 23.96 0.76 2.92
N ASN A 268 24.75 -0.15 2.35
CA ASN A 268 25.69 -0.95 3.14
C ASN A 268 26.86 -0.07 3.59
N SER A 269 27.07 0.03 4.90
CA SER A 269 28.10 0.89 5.51
C SER A 269 29.28 0.11 6.10
N VAL A 270 29.57 -1.09 5.59
CA VAL A 270 30.68 -1.89 6.09
C VAL A 270 31.58 -2.32 4.92
N THR A 271 32.74 -1.68 4.85
CA THR A 271 33.94 -2.01 4.04
C THR A 271 34.05 -1.45 2.61
N ARG A 272 35.32 -1.15 2.27
CA ARG A 272 35.86 -0.73 0.97
C ARG A 272 35.68 -1.76 -0.17
N ALA A 273 34.64 -2.59 -0.14
CA ALA A 273 34.21 -3.32 -1.31
C ALA A 273 33.42 -2.35 -2.20
N SER A 274 33.77 -2.33 -3.48
CA SER A 274 33.13 -1.55 -4.54
C SER A 274 31.63 -1.37 -4.33
N ILE A 275 31.20 -0.10 -4.46
CA ILE A 275 29.82 0.32 -4.76
C ILE A 275 29.42 -0.40 -6.06
N GLY A 276 29.02 -1.66 -5.94
CA GLY A 276 28.35 -2.42 -6.97
C GLY A 276 26.87 -2.20 -6.73
N GLU A 277 26.28 -1.30 -7.51
CA GLU A 277 24.84 -1.26 -7.74
C GLU A 277 24.42 -2.61 -8.34
N THR A 278 24.18 -3.62 -7.50
CA THR A 278 23.69 -4.92 -7.96
C THR A 278 22.49 -5.31 -7.13
N GLY A 279 21.36 -4.71 -7.51
CA GLY A 279 20.04 -5.10 -7.04
C GLY A 279 19.10 -3.90 -6.93
N SER A 280 18.48 -3.46 -8.04
CA SER A 280 17.20 -2.75 -7.91
C SER A 280 16.18 -3.79 -7.45
N LEU A 281 15.99 -3.88 -6.15
CA LEU A 281 14.97 -4.76 -5.58
C LEU A 281 13.63 -4.07 -5.75
N ASP A 282 12.57 -4.88 -5.88
CA ASP A 282 11.27 -4.42 -6.31
C ASP A 282 10.78 -3.28 -5.39
N SER A 283 10.71 -2.06 -5.93
CA SER A 283 10.26 -0.88 -5.19
C SER A 283 8.73 -0.80 -5.10
N ASP A 284 8.08 -1.86 -5.56
CA ASP A 284 6.64 -2.00 -5.64
C ASP A 284 6.08 -2.67 -4.39
N VAL A 285 4.79 -2.44 -4.16
CA VAL A 285 4.01 -3.10 -3.11
C VAL A 285 2.75 -3.63 -3.75
N ASP A 286 2.46 -4.91 -3.57
CA ASP A 286 1.15 -5.46 -3.89
C ASP A 286 0.36 -5.80 -2.62
N ALA A 287 -0.96 -5.85 -2.75
CA ALA A 287 -1.85 -6.30 -1.70
C ALA A 287 -3.06 -6.96 -2.35
N PHE A 288 -3.31 -8.21 -1.99
CA PHE A 288 -4.51 -8.95 -2.32
C PHE A 288 -5.42 -9.01 -1.10
N SER A 289 -6.66 -8.59 -1.24
CA SER A 289 -7.61 -8.49 -0.15
C SER A 289 -8.90 -9.22 -0.45
N VAL A 290 -9.42 -9.96 0.53
CA VAL A 290 -10.78 -10.53 0.50
C VAL A 290 -11.63 -9.71 1.46
N PHE A 291 -12.78 -9.23 1.01
CA PHE A 291 -13.60 -8.33 1.80
C PHE A 291 -15.07 -8.69 1.80
N VAL A 292 -15.73 -8.19 2.84
CA VAL A 292 -17.18 -8.06 2.92
C VAL A 292 -17.53 -6.59 3.01
N GLY A 293 -18.71 -6.22 2.54
CA GLY A 293 -19.13 -4.84 2.48
C GLY A 293 -20.62 -4.66 2.57
N LEU A 294 -20.99 -3.40 2.77
CA LEU A 294 -22.37 -2.95 2.87
C LEU A 294 -22.54 -1.70 2.03
N GLN A 295 -23.61 -1.69 1.26
CA GLN A 295 -24.03 -0.57 0.44
C GLN A 295 -25.33 -0.03 1.01
N ILE A 296 -25.31 1.22 1.45
CA ILE A 296 -26.38 1.86 2.21
C ILE A 296 -26.90 3.06 1.39
N PRO A 297 -28.16 3.06 0.95
CA PRO A 297 -28.80 4.27 0.43
C PRO A 297 -29.03 5.26 1.58
N LEU A 298 -28.76 6.54 1.36
CA LEU A 298 -28.96 7.63 2.33
C LEU A 298 -30.16 8.51 1.97
#